data_AF-A0A8T7CKF9-F1
#
_entry.id   AF-A0A8T7CKF9-F1
#
_cell.length_a   1.000
_cell.length_b   1.000
_cell.length_c   1.000
_cell.angle_alpha   90.00
_cell.angle_beta   90.00
_cell.angle_gamma   90.00
#
_symmetry.space_group_name_H-M   'P 1'
#
loop_
_entity.id
_entity.type
_entity.pdbx_description
1 polymer ?
#
loop_
_entity_poly.entity_id
_entity_poly.type
_entity_poly.pdbx_seq_one_letter_code
_entity_poly.pdbx_strand_id
1 'polypeptide(L)'
;WERYAYVKARPLTGRHKHRQQFLEITRPFIYRRYLDFGVLESLREMKALIAADVARHERRDDIKQGPGGIREIEFFVQSFQLLRGGADASLREQSLTRTLASLVESGCISKREENELRDAYHFLRQVENRLQFWRDEQLHHLPPDDAGRARIAYAMGQPDWSVFLDRLNEHRQRVSDHFNNAVAGQQESEVDILAAIWKTDPGSQSALAELQKLGFNETAEVQQQLRVLHASAQYRHLDTRGRQRFNNLIPQALRLAAKQEDCDAVIARLLNILVAVGRRSAYFALLNENPQVLARLGGLCGKSPWLARRVAQQPILLDELIDPRIFEVPPSREDFAADLLQRFSVVDEGDLEREMEALRKFQQAAVFQVAVADLSGVLPLMKVSDRLTDIAELVLQKT
;
A
#
# COMPACT_ATOMS: atom_id res chain seq x y z
N TRP A 1 -11.31 2.03 -8.19
CA TRP A 1 -12.38 2.88 -8.74
C TRP A 1 -13.79 2.47 -8.31
N GLU A 2 -14.20 1.19 -8.38
CA GLU A 2 -15.57 0.79 -7.99
C GLU A 2 -15.89 1.13 -6.52
N ARG A 3 -14.98 0.82 -5.57
CA ARG A 3 -15.17 1.18 -4.16
C ARG A 3 -15.42 2.68 -3.97
N TYR A 4 -14.65 3.51 -4.68
CA TYR A 4 -14.79 4.96 -4.67
C TYR A 4 -16.20 5.39 -5.11
N ALA A 5 -16.68 4.88 -6.25
CA ALA A 5 -18.04 5.16 -6.72
C ALA A 5 -19.10 4.70 -5.70
N TYR A 6 -18.91 3.54 -5.08
CA TYR A 6 -19.85 2.97 -4.11
C TYR A 6 -19.89 3.73 -2.76
N VAL A 7 -18.92 4.60 -2.43
CA VAL A 7 -18.99 5.47 -1.23
C VAL A 7 -20.26 6.32 -1.23
N LYS A 8 -20.73 6.73 -2.41
CA LYS A 8 -21.95 7.55 -2.57
C LYS A 8 -23.22 6.72 -2.71
N ALA A 9 -23.12 5.39 -2.77
CA ALA A 9 -24.26 4.52 -2.99
C ALA A 9 -25.21 4.54 -1.77
N ARG A 10 -26.50 4.74 -2.03
CA ARG A 10 -27.56 4.67 -1.02
C ARG A 10 -28.85 4.12 -1.63
N PRO A 11 -29.59 3.28 -0.90
CA PRO A 11 -30.91 2.85 -1.35
C PRO A 11 -31.90 4.01 -1.28
N LEU A 12 -32.51 4.37 -2.42
CA LEU A 12 -33.56 5.41 -2.49
C LEU A 12 -34.95 4.85 -2.19
N THR A 13 -35.22 3.63 -2.65
CA THR A 13 -36.51 2.93 -2.51
C THR A 13 -36.30 1.51 -1.97
N GLY A 14 -37.40 0.79 -1.72
CA GLY A 14 -37.37 -0.61 -1.27
C GLY A 14 -37.71 -0.81 0.21
N ARG A 15 -38.11 -2.06 0.53
CA ARG A 15 -38.47 -2.47 1.91
C ARG A 15 -37.25 -2.37 2.83
N HIS A 16 -37.49 -2.06 4.10
CA HIS A 16 -36.43 -1.90 5.12
C HIS A 16 -35.41 -3.05 5.09
N LYS A 17 -35.89 -4.31 5.10
CA LYS A 17 -35.05 -5.51 5.05
C LYS A 17 -34.07 -5.53 3.87
N HIS A 18 -34.53 -5.20 2.65
CA HIS A 18 -33.68 -5.24 1.46
C HIS A 18 -32.65 -4.09 1.45
N ARG A 19 -33.05 -2.91 1.95
CA ARG A 19 -32.11 -1.79 2.11
C ARG A 19 -31.01 -2.12 3.11
N GLN A 20 -31.36 -2.81 4.19
CA GLN A 20 -30.39 -3.27 5.18
C GLN A 20 -29.45 -4.32 4.59
N GLN A 21 -29.97 -5.32 3.88
CA GLN A 21 -29.15 -6.32 3.18
C GLN A 21 -28.18 -5.69 2.17
N PHE A 22 -28.62 -4.69 1.40
CA PHE A 22 -27.73 -3.94 0.51
C PHE A 22 -26.56 -3.30 1.26
N LEU A 23 -26.82 -2.69 2.42
CA LEU A 23 -25.78 -2.07 3.24
C LEU A 23 -24.85 -3.11 3.87
N GLU A 24 -25.37 -4.27 4.28
CA GLU A 24 -24.57 -5.39 4.83
C GLU A 24 -23.61 -5.96 3.79
N ILE A 25 -23.99 -5.97 2.51
CA ILE A 25 -23.13 -6.43 1.40
C ILE A 25 -22.12 -5.35 1.00
N THR A 26 -22.56 -4.09 0.87
CA THR A 26 -21.72 -3.02 0.31
C THR A 26 -20.74 -2.44 1.33
N ARG A 27 -21.11 -2.32 2.61
CA ARG A 27 -20.21 -1.73 3.63
C ARG A 27 -18.88 -2.46 3.76
N PRO A 28 -18.81 -3.81 3.87
CA PRO A 28 -17.52 -4.53 3.95
C PRO A 28 -16.69 -4.41 2.66
N PHE A 29 -17.35 -4.25 1.51
CA PHE A 29 -16.68 -4.05 0.22
C PHE A 29 -16.04 -2.66 0.12
N ILE A 30 -16.74 -1.62 0.57
CA ILE A 30 -16.31 -0.21 0.53
C ILE A 30 -15.29 0.07 1.66
N TYR A 31 -15.63 -0.29 2.89
CA TYR A 31 -14.96 0.12 4.12
C TYR A 31 -14.22 -1.06 4.77
N ARG A 32 -13.01 -1.32 4.30
CA ARG A 32 -12.18 -2.41 4.84
C ARG A 32 -11.60 -2.08 6.20
N ARG A 33 -11.73 -3.01 7.16
CA ARG A 33 -11.17 -2.85 8.52
C ARG A 33 -9.64 -2.93 8.54
N TYR A 34 -9.05 -3.71 7.65
CA TYR A 34 -7.60 -3.80 7.45
C TYR A 34 -7.26 -3.13 6.12
N LEU A 35 -6.43 -2.09 6.19
CA LEU A 35 -5.91 -1.41 5.00
C LEU A 35 -4.67 -2.16 4.54
N ASP A 36 -4.73 -2.74 3.36
CA ASP A 36 -3.54 -3.19 2.66
C ASP A 36 -2.86 -2.00 1.95
N PHE A 37 -1.57 -2.12 1.68
CA PHE A 37 -0.80 -1.12 0.93
C PHE A 37 -1.39 -0.86 -0.47
N GLY A 38 -2.17 -1.82 -1.01
CA GLY A 38 -2.85 -1.72 -2.29
C GLY A 38 -3.97 -0.67 -2.33
N VAL A 39 -4.65 -0.41 -1.21
CA VAL A 39 -5.67 0.66 -1.12
C VAL A 39 -5.02 2.04 -1.22
N LEU A 40 -3.91 2.26 -0.50
CA LEU A 40 -3.16 3.52 -0.56
C LEU A 40 -2.61 3.77 -1.97
N GLU A 41 -2.03 2.75 -2.61
CA GLU A 41 -1.51 2.86 -3.97
C GLU A 41 -2.63 3.11 -4.98
N SER A 42 -3.77 2.42 -4.86
CA SER A 42 -4.95 2.67 -5.71
C SER A 42 -5.48 4.10 -5.59
N LEU A 43 -5.40 4.71 -4.39
CA LEU A 43 -5.77 6.10 -4.18
C LEU A 43 -4.75 7.06 -4.78
N ARG A 44 -3.45 6.75 -4.71
CA ARG A 44 -2.38 7.52 -5.38
C ARG A 44 -2.52 7.49 -6.90
N GLU A 45 -2.75 6.31 -7.47
CA GLU A 45 -3.03 6.15 -8.91
C GLU A 45 -4.27 6.96 -9.32
N MET A 46 -5.33 6.92 -8.52
CA MET A 46 -6.54 7.72 -8.74
C MET A 46 -6.27 9.23 -8.67
N LYS A 47 -5.50 9.69 -7.69
CA LYS A 47 -5.07 11.09 -7.55
C LYS A 47 -4.27 11.54 -8.77
N ALA A 48 -3.29 10.73 -9.20
CA ALA A 48 -2.46 11.01 -10.36
C ALA A 48 -3.28 11.09 -11.66
N LEU A 49 -4.28 10.21 -11.83
CA LEU A 49 -5.21 10.30 -12.94
C LEU A 49 -5.98 11.62 -12.90
N ILE A 50 -6.55 12.02 -11.75
CA ILE A 50 -7.25 13.31 -11.61
C ILE A 50 -6.33 14.48 -11.95
N ALA A 51 -5.10 14.51 -11.42
CA ALA A 51 -4.14 15.57 -11.67
C ALA A 51 -3.73 15.68 -13.15
N ALA A 52 -3.45 14.55 -13.80
CA ALA A 52 -3.11 14.53 -15.24
C ALA A 52 -4.27 14.99 -16.12
N ASP A 53 -5.50 14.69 -15.70
CA ASP A 53 -6.74 15.06 -16.37
C ASP A 53 -6.99 16.58 -16.24
N VAL A 54 -6.75 17.14 -15.05
CA VAL A 54 -6.80 18.59 -14.74
C VAL A 54 -5.75 19.40 -15.50
N ALA A 55 -4.55 18.86 -15.71
CA ALA A 55 -3.44 19.54 -16.40
C ALA A 55 -3.72 19.85 -17.88
N ARG A 56 -4.79 19.31 -18.47
CA ARG A 56 -5.22 19.61 -19.83
C ARG A 56 -5.80 21.03 -19.89
N HIS A 57 -5.30 21.84 -20.84
CA HIS A 57 -5.67 23.26 -20.99
C HIS A 57 -7.18 23.49 -21.12
N GLU A 58 -7.90 22.57 -21.75
CA GLU A 58 -9.35 22.61 -21.97
C GLU A 58 -10.20 22.61 -20.69
N ARG A 59 -9.58 22.38 -19.52
CA ARG A 59 -10.29 22.22 -18.25
C ARG A 59 -10.21 23.38 -17.29
N ARG A 60 -9.42 24.41 -17.57
CA ARG A 60 -9.30 25.57 -16.66
C ARG A 60 -10.64 26.23 -16.37
N ASP A 61 -11.52 26.26 -17.36
CA ASP A 61 -12.84 26.85 -17.26
C ASP A 61 -13.91 25.84 -16.77
N ASP A 62 -13.55 24.59 -16.50
CA ASP A 62 -14.46 23.59 -15.93
C ASP A 62 -14.47 23.69 -14.39
N ILE A 63 -15.62 23.94 -13.79
CA ILE A 63 -15.75 24.09 -12.33
C ILE A 63 -15.72 22.77 -11.56
N LYS A 64 -15.94 21.64 -12.25
CA LYS A 64 -16.01 20.31 -11.66
C LYS A 64 -14.72 19.54 -11.85
N GLN A 65 -14.18 19.57 -13.06
CA GLN A 65 -13.01 18.80 -13.48
C GLN A 65 -11.75 19.64 -13.70
N GLY A 66 -11.85 20.96 -13.58
CA GLY A 66 -10.70 21.86 -13.60
C GLY A 66 -9.95 21.90 -12.27
N PRO A 67 -8.82 22.64 -12.23
CA PRO A 67 -8.01 22.78 -11.02
C PRO A 67 -8.85 23.33 -9.87
N GLY A 68 -8.79 22.69 -8.71
CA GLY A 68 -9.53 23.11 -7.52
C GLY A 68 -11.03 22.90 -7.63
N GLY A 69 -11.48 22.09 -8.60
CA GLY A 69 -12.88 21.85 -8.88
C GLY A 69 -13.56 20.90 -7.90
N ILE A 70 -14.87 20.72 -8.08
CA ILE A 70 -15.72 19.88 -7.22
C ILE A 70 -15.16 18.45 -7.08
N ARG A 71 -14.60 17.88 -8.15
CA ARG A 71 -14.05 16.52 -8.16
C ARG A 71 -12.85 16.35 -7.22
N GLU A 72 -12.01 17.38 -7.08
CA GLU A 72 -10.87 17.36 -6.15
C GLU A 72 -11.35 17.33 -4.69
N ILE A 73 -12.40 18.10 -4.35
CA ILE A 73 -13.04 18.07 -3.02
C ILE A 73 -13.66 16.70 -2.75
N GLU A 74 -14.38 16.14 -3.72
CA GLU A 74 -14.97 14.80 -3.60
C GLU A 74 -13.89 13.74 -3.37
N PHE A 75 -12.78 13.83 -4.09
CA PHE A 75 -11.66 12.92 -3.93
C PHE A 75 -11.04 13.05 -2.54
N PHE A 76 -10.77 14.28 -2.09
CA PHE A 76 -10.23 14.57 -0.76
C PHE A 76 -11.05 13.85 0.31
N VAL A 77 -12.36 14.11 0.36
CA VAL A 77 -13.25 13.55 1.39
C VAL A 77 -13.38 12.03 1.26
N GLN A 78 -13.64 11.51 0.06
CA GLN A 78 -13.85 10.07 -0.14
C GLN A 78 -12.58 9.25 0.10
N SER A 79 -11.39 9.83 -0.11
CA SER A 79 -10.13 9.17 0.20
C SER A 79 -10.02 8.83 1.69
N PHE A 80 -10.40 9.75 2.59
CA PHE A 80 -10.47 9.48 4.02
C PHE A 80 -11.56 8.47 4.37
N GLN A 81 -12.72 8.50 3.69
CA GLN A 81 -13.77 7.51 3.91
C GLN A 81 -13.30 6.09 3.56
N LEU A 82 -12.56 5.92 2.47
CA LEU A 82 -12.00 4.63 2.06
C LEU A 82 -10.87 4.17 3.00
N LEU A 83 -10.03 5.10 3.47
CA LEU A 83 -8.94 4.79 4.38
C LEU A 83 -9.41 4.50 5.80
N ARG A 84 -10.31 5.31 6.37
CA ARG A 84 -10.66 5.24 7.79
C ARG A 84 -12.07 4.73 8.07
N GLY A 85 -12.95 4.70 7.07
CA GLY A 85 -14.34 4.25 7.26
C GLY A 85 -14.48 2.80 7.72
N GLY A 86 -13.47 1.96 7.53
CA GLY A 86 -13.46 0.60 8.08
C GLY A 86 -13.37 0.56 9.60
N ALA A 87 -12.54 1.42 10.18
CA ALA A 87 -12.32 1.53 11.63
C ALA A 87 -13.31 2.51 12.29
N ASP A 88 -13.74 3.54 11.57
CA ASP A 88 -14.62 4.58 12.07
C ASP A 88 -15.94 4.61 11.26
N ALA A 89 -17.03 4.22 11.92
CA ALA A 89 -18.35 4.18 11.29
C ALA A 89 -18.93 5.57 10.99
N SER A 90 -18.48 6.62 11.69
CA SER A 90 -18.96 8.00 11.47
C SER A 90 -18.58 8.53 10.08
N LEU A 91 -17.50 7.98 9.49
CA LEU A 91 -17.00 8.33 8.17
C LEU A 91 -17.73 7.59 7.03
N ARG A 92 -18.77 6.81 7.33
CA ARG A 92 -19.57 6.08 6.32
C ARG A 92 -20.77 6.86 5.79
N GLU A 93 -20.85 8.14 6.13
CA GLU A 93 -21.91 9.05 5.70
C GLU A 93 -21.79 9.38 4.20
N GLN A 94 -22.91 9.40 3.46
CA GLN A 94 -22.86 9.72 2.02
C GLN A 94 -22.83 11.22 1.72
N SER A 95 -23.20 12.08 2.68
CA SER A 95 -23.21 13.53 2.50
C SER A 95 -21.82 14.13 2.70
N LEU A 96 -21.28 14.81 1.68
CA LEU A 96 -19.94 15.39 1.71
C LEU A 96 -19.77 16.37 2.89
N THR A 97 -20.74 17.27 3.08
CA THR A 97 -20.70 18.27 4.15
C THR A 97 -20.74 17.64 5.54
N ARG A 98 -21.50 16.56 5.72
CA ARG A 98 -21.54 15.85 7.02
C ARG A 98 -20.25 15.05 7.25
N THR A 99 -19.72 14.41 6.22
CA THR A 99 -18.44 13.71 6.31
C THR A 99 -17.30 14.66 6.67
N LEU A 100 -17.27 15.88 6.14
CA LEU A 100 -16.29 16.90 6.54
C LEU A 100 -16.35 17.18 8.06
N ALA A 101 -17.55 17.32 8.63
CA ALA A 101 -17.70 17.49 10.08
C ALA A 101 -17.19 16.26 10.85
N SER A 102 -17.56 15.04 10.42
CA SER A 102 -17.05 13.80 11.02
C SER A 102 -15.52 13.69 10.94
N LEU A 103 -14.89 14.17 9.86
CA LEU A 103 -13.43 14.17 9.71
C LEU A 103 -12.73 15.06 10.74
N VAL A 104 -13.36 16.16 11.15
CA VAL A 104 -12.85 17.01 12.24
C VAL A 104 -12.99 16.30 13.58
N GLU A 105 -14.16 15.71 13.85
CA GLU A 105 -14.41 14.97 15.09
C GLU A 105 -13.44 13.80 15.28
N SER A 106 -13.08 13.11 14.18
CA SER A 106 -12.11 12.02 14.17
C SER A 106 -10.64 12.47 14.08
N GLY A 107 -10.37 13.78 14.18
CA GLY A 107 -9.02 14.35 14.14
C GLY A 107 -8.26 14.10 12.83
N CYS A 108 -8.97 13.86 11.73
CA CYS A 108 -8.37 13.63 10.41
C CYS A 108 -7.97 14.93 9.74
N ILE A 109 -8.73 15.99 9.98
CA ILE A 109 -8.51 17.35 9.46
C ILE A 109 -8.80 18.37 10.56
N SER A 110 -8.24 19.56 10.44
CA SER A 110 -8.52 20.71 11.30
C SER A 110 -9.86 21.35 10.97
N LYS A 111 -10.40 22.11 11.93
CA LYS A 111 -11.62 22.91 11.72
C LYS A 111 -11.47 23.94 10.60
N ARG A 112 -10.23 24.43 10.40
CA ARG A 112 -9.90 25.36 9.32
C ARG A 112 -10.07 24.69 7.95
N GLU A 113 -9.47 23.50 7.77
CA GLU A 113 -9.61 22.72 6.53
C GLU A 113 -11.08 22.41 6.22
N GLU A 114 -11.87 22.03 7.23
CA GLU A 114 -13.31 21.79 7.06
C GLU A 114 -14.04 23.04 6.54
N ASN A 115 -13.79 24.20 7.15
CA ASN A 115 -14.44 25.45 6.75
C ASN A 115 -14.04 25.83 5.31
N GLU A 116 -12.75 25.79 4.98
CA GLU A 116 -12.25 26.12 3.64
C GLU A 116 -12.85 25.21 2.55
N LEU A 117 -12.85 23.89 2.77
CA LEU A 117 -13.40 22.92 1.82
C LEU A 117 -14.93 23.01 1.72
N ARG A 118 -15.63 23.22 2.84
CA ARG A 118 -17.09 23.36 2.86
C ARG A 118 -17.53 24.61 2.10
N ASP A 119 -16.88 25.74 2.35
CA ASP A 119 -17.20 27.01 1.71
C ASP A 119 -16.91 26.94 0.20
N ALA A 120 -15.77 26.36 -0.19
CA ALA A 120 -15.45 26.11 -1.59
C ALA A 120 -16.45 25.18 -2.27
N TYR A 121 -16.83 24.07 -1.62
CA TYR A 121 -17.82 23.13 -2.15
C TYR A 121 -19.17 23.81 -2.39
N HIS A 122 -19.67 24.59 -1.43
CA HIS A 122 -20.92 25.32 -1.58
C HIS A 122 -20.84 26.37 -2.69
N PHE A 123 -19.75 27.14 -2.77
CA PHE A 123 -19.55 28.13 -3.82
C PHE A 123 -19.53 27.49 -5.20
N LEU A 124 -18.72 26.44 -5.40
CA LEU A 124 -18.59 25.75 -6.69
C LEU A 124 -19.90 25.08 -7.12
N ARG A 125 -20.62 24.41 -6.20
CA ARG A 125 -21.94 23.83 -6.48
C ARG A 125 -22.97 24.89 -6.83
N GLN A 126 -22.87 26.07 -6.22
CA GLN A 126 -23.72 27.20 -6.54
C GLN A 126 -23.46 27.78 -7.94
N VAL A 127 -22.20 27.84 -8.36
CA VAL A 127 -21.84 28.21 -9.73
C VAL A 127 -22.33 27.15 -10.72
N GLU A 128 -22.11 25.87 -10.43
CA GLU A 128 -22.57 24.74 -11.24
C GLU A 128 -24.06 24.77 -11.47
N ASN A 129 -24.83 24.84 -10.38
CA ASN A 129 -26.28 24.85 -10.48
C ASN A 129 -26.77 26.04 -11.31
N ARG A 130 -26.16 27.23 -11.17
CA ARG A 130 -26.55 28.42 -11.95
C ARG A 130 -26.22 28.31 -13.43
N LEU A 131 -25.06 27.73 -13.78
CA LEU A 131 -24.72 27.44 -15.18
C LEU A 131 -25.74 26.47 -15.80
N GLN A 132 -26.12 25.44 -15.05
CA GLN A 132 -27.07 24.42 -15.51
C GLN A 132 -28.49 24.96 -15.61
N PHE A 133 -28.97 25.70 -14.61
CA PHE A 133 -30.33 26.27 -14.59
C PHE A 133 -30.61 27.22 -15.75
N TRP A 134 -29.58 27.88 -16.30
CA TRP A 134 -29.77 28.82 -17.39
C TRP A 134 -30.26 28.16 -18.69
N ARG A 135 -29.82 26.93 -18.98
CA ARG A 135 -30.21 26.18 -20.20
C ARG A 135 -30.87 24.83 -19.93
N ASP A 136 -31.02 24.45 -18.67
CA ASP A 136 -31.39 23.09 -18.26
C ASP A 136 -30.48 22.02 -18.90
N GLU A 137 -29.19 22.34 -18.99
CA GLU A 137 -28.16 21.50 -19.60
C GLU A 137 -27.11 21.11 -18.56
N GLN A 138 -26.48 19.94 -18.72
CA GLN A 138 -25.38 19.49 -17.86
C GLN A 138 -24.06 20.21 -18.21
N LEU A 139 -24.04 21.53 -18.06
CA LEU A 139 -22.87 22.37 -18.31
C LEU A 139 -21.98 22.47 -17.07
N HIS A 140 -20.67 22.39 -17.29
CA HIS A 140 -19.63 22.58 -16.27
C HIS A 140 -18.62 23.68 -16.63
N HIS A 141 -18.62 24.14 -17.89
CA HIS A 141 -17.70 25.18 -18.34
C HIS A 141 -18.24 26.57 -18.07
N LEU A 142 -17.36 27.48 -17.67
CA LEU A 142 -17.66 28.91 -17.60
C LEU A 142 -18.02 29.45 -18.99
N PRO A 143 -18.92 30.45 -19.07
CA PRO A 143 -19.36 31.01 -20.35
C PRO A 143 -18.21 31.70 -21.10
N PRO A 144 -18.08 31.45 -22.42
CA PRO A 144 -17.04 32.08 -23.23
C PRO A 144 -17.39 33.53 -23.60
N ASP A 145 -18.69 33.87 -23.65
CA ASP A 145 -19.19 35.18 -24.05
C ASP A 145 -19.45 36.11 -22.85
N ASP A 146 -19.30 37.42 -23.07
CA ASP A 146 -19.42 38.44 -22.02
C ASP A 146 -20.83 38.52 -21.43
N ALA A 147 -21.87 38.23 -22.21
CA ALA A 147 -23.24 38.22 -21.71
C ALA A 147 -23.46 37.08 -20.71
N GLY A 148 -22.96 35.87 -21.00
CA GLY A 148 -22.98 34.74 -20.07
C GLY A 148 -22.18 35.03 -18.80
N ARG A 149 -20.99 35.63 -18.93
CA ARG A 149 -20.14 36.04 -17.80
C ARG A 149 -20.85 37.02 -16.88
N ALA A 150 -21.45 38.07 -17.43
CA ALA A 150 -22.22 39.05 -16.68
C ALA A 150 -23.41 38.42 -15.93
N ARG A 151 -24.12 37.47 -16.56
CA ARG A 151 -25.23 36.74 -15.91
C ARG A 151 -24.76 35.93 -14.72
N ILE A 152 -23.66 35.19 -14.84
CA ILE A 152 -23.13 34.39 -13.73
C ILE A 152 -22.65 35.28 -12.59
N ALA A 153 -21.92 36.36 -12.88
CA ALA A 153 -21.50 37.33 -11.87
C ALA A 153 -22.72 37.88 -11.11
N TYR A 154 -23.74 38.35 -11.83
CA TYR A 154 -24.98 38.85 -11.24
C TYR A 154 -25.70 37.79 -10.41
N ALA A 155 -25.87 36.56 -10.93
CA ALA A 155 -26.55 35.47 -10.23
C ALA A 155 -25.82 35.05 -8.95
N MET A 156 -24.48 35.17 -8.94
CA MET A 156 -23.61 34.93 -7.77
C MET A 156 -23.50 36.16 -6.84
N GLY A 157 -24.24 37.24 -7.12
CA GLY A 157 -24.24 38.46 -6.32
C GLY A 157 -22.91 39.21 -6.37
N GLN A 158 -22.16 39.11 -7.46
CA GLN A 158 -20.89 39.80 -7.67
C GLN A 158 -21.06 41.05 -8.53
N PRO A 159 -20.28 42.13 -8.29
CA PRO A 159 -20.38 43.38 -9.05
C PRO A 159 -20.10 43.20 -10.54
N ASP A 160 -19.10 42.39 -10.87
CA ASP A 160 -18.67 42.10 -12.23
C ASP A 160 -17.99 40.73 -12.34
N TRP A 161 -17.62 40.37 -13.57
CA TRP A 161 -16.96 39.10 -13.87
C TRP A 161 -15.58 38.97 -13.24
N SER A 162 -14.82 40.06 -13.14
CA SER A 162 -13.47 40.03 -12.57
C SER A 162 -13.53 39.65 -11.09
N VAL A 163 -14.39 40.32 -10.31
CA VAL A 163 -14.57 40.04 -8.88
C VAL A 163 -15.08 38.61 -8.65
N PHE A 164 -15.99 38.12 -9.51
CA PHE A 164 -16.41 36.73 -9.48
C PHE A 164 -15.25 35.76 -9.73
N LEU A 165 -14.44 36.03 -10.74
CA LEU A 165 -13.34 35.16 -11.15
C LEU A 165 -12.24 35.11 -10.08
N ASP A 166 -11.90 36.24 -9.47
CA ASP A 166 -10.94 36.30 -8.37
C ASP A 166 -11.40 35.43 -7.19
N ARG A 167 -12.66 35.57 -6.78
CA ARG A 167 -13.24 34.76 -5.72
C ARG A 167 -13.31 33.27 -6.06
N LEU A 168 -13.63 32.94 -7.32
CA LEU A 168 -13.59 31.55 -7.81
C LEU A 168 -12.18 30.97 -7.70
N ASN A 169 -11.18 31.73 -8.12
CA ASN A 169 -9.78 31.31 -8.10
C ASN A 169 -9.25 31.15 -6.68
N GLU A 170 -9.67 31.98 -5.72
CA GLU A 170 -9.35 31.78 -4.30
C GLU A 170 -9.87 30.45 -3.77
N HIS A 171 -11.13 30.10 -4.07
CA HIS A 171 -11.70 28.81 -3.66
C HIS A 171 -10.97 27.65 -4.33
N ARG A 172 -10.69 27.76 -5.65
CA ARG A 172 -9.95 26.73 -6.39
C ARG A 172 -8.55 26.51 -5.83
N GLN A 173 -7.81 27.58 -5.53
CA GLN A 173 -6.47 27.47 -4.98
C GLN A 173 -6.46 26.72 -3.65
N ARG A 174 -7.36 27.07 -2.72
CA ARG A 174 -7.48 26.38 -1.42
C ARG A 174 -7.80 24.89 -1.61
N VAL A 175 -8.70 24.56 -2.53
CA VAL A 175 -9.05 23.16 -2.84
C VAL A 175 -7.85 22.42 -3.39
N SER A 176 -7.12 23.00 -4.34
CA SER A 176 -5.93 22.38 -4.91
C SER A 176 -4.84 22.17 -3.87
N ASP A 177 -4.63 23.10 -2.95
CA ASP A 177 -3.68 22.95 -1.84
C ASP A 177 -4.06 21.75 -0.96
N HIS A 178 -5.33 21.64 -0.56
CA HIS A 178 -5.83 20.49 0.21
C HIS A 178 -5.73 19.18 -0.56
N PHE A 179 -6.09 19.17 -1.84
CA PHE A 179 -5.99 18.00 -2.71
C PHE A 179 -4.55 17.51 -2.87
N ASN A 180 -3.60 18.45 -3.04
CA ASN A 180 -2.17 18.13 -3.14
C ASN A 180 -1.64 17.53 -1.83
N ASN A 181 -2.14 17.98 -0.69
CA ASN A 181 -1.76 17.43 0.62
C ASN A 181 -2.49 16.12 0.99
N ALA A 182 -3.62 15.80 0.34
CA ALA A 182 -4.39 14.58 0.61
C ALA A 182 -3.72 13.29 0.10
N VAL A 183 -3.97 12.17 0.81
CA VAL A 183 -3.45 10.81 0.53
C VAL A 183 -1.92 10.67 0.73
N ALA A 184 -1.24 11.73 1.15
CA ALA A 184 0.11 11.66 1.71
C ALA A 184 0.04 11.09 3.14
N GLY A 185 0.00 9.77 3.25
CA GLY A 185 0.30 9.11 4.53
C GLY A 185 1.75 9.43 4.89
N GLN A 186 1.93 10.26 5.93
CA GLN A 186 3.15 10.53 6.71
C GLN A 186 4.47 10.58 5.90
N GLN A 187 5.01 11.80 5.81
CA GLN A 187 6.17 12.17 5.01
C GLN A 187 5.90 12.11 3.49
N GLU A 188 5.62 13.29 2.91
CA GLU A 188 6.43 13.72 1.77
C GLU A 188 7.91 13.66 2.21
N SER A 189 8.48 12.47 2.27
CA SER A 189 9.86 12.33 1.89
C SER A 189 9.84 12.51 0.38
N GLU A 190 10.64 13.46 -0.10
CA GLU A 190 11.26 13.46 -1.43
C GLU A 190 10.81 12.28 -2.27
N VAL A 191 10.13 12.53 -3.41
CA VAL A 191 9.90 11.57 -4.51
C VAL A 191 10.78 10.36 -4.30
N ASP A 192 10.25 9.22 -3.84
CA ASP A 192 11.07 8.10 -3.34
C ASP A 192 12.18 7.82 -4.36
N ILE A 193 13.38 8.38 -4.11
CA ILE A 193 14.36 8.57 -5.18
C ILE A 193 14.83 7.19 -5.61
N LEU A 194 14.90 6.25 -4.65
CA LEU A 194 15.15 4.84 -4.87
C LEU A 194 14.09 4.16 -5.72
N ALA A 195 12.80 4.44 -5.47
CA ALA A 195 11.72 3.91 -6.30
C ALA A 195 11.75 4.47 -7.72
N ALA A 196 12.08 5.75 -7.88
CA ALA A 196 12.26 6.39 -9.18
C ALA A 196 13.44 5.77 -9.93
N ILE A 197 14.62 5.70 -9.29
CA ILE A 197 15.84 5.08 -9.80
C ILE A 197 15.59 3.64 -10.23
N TRP A 198 14.94 2.84 -9.39
CA TRP A 198 14.66 1.44 -9.69
C TRP A 198 13.79 1.29 -10.95
N LYS A 199 12.78 2.16 -11.12
CA LYS A 199 11.84 2.09 -12.25
C LYS A 199 12.42 2.64 -13.56
N THR A 200 13.31 3.63 -13.50
CA THR A 200 13.85 4.31 -14.70
C THR A 200 15.14 3.68 -15.17
N ASP A 201 16.21 3.83 -14.39
CA ASP A 201 17.53 3.30 -14.69
C ASP A 201 18.36 3.11 -13.40
N PRO A 202 18.39 1.88 -12.84
CA PRO A 202 19.25 1.56 -11.71
C PRO A 202 20.74 1.65 -12.05
N GLY A 203 21.13 1.71 -13.33
CA GLY A 203 22.52 1.89 -13.77
C GLY A 203 22.97 3.35 -13.89
N SER A 204 22.10 4.32 -13.60
CA SER A 204 22.40 5.76 -13.75
C SER A 204 23.41 6.27 -12.72
N GLN A 205 24.16 7.33 -13.04
CA GLN A 205 25.05 7.98 -12.06
C GLN A 205 24.29 8.50 -10.82
N SER A 206 23.03 8.91 -10.99
CA SER A 206 22.15 9.29 -9.88
C SER A 206 21.88 8.12 -8.93
N ALA A 207 21.75 6.89 -9.45
CA ALA A 207 21.59 5.70 -8.63
C ALA A 207 22.80 5.46 -7.72
N LEU A 208 24.00 5.58 -8.28
CA LEU A 208 25.24 5.40 -7.56
C LEU A 208 25.39 6.44 -6.44
N ALA A 209 25.07 7.71 -6.72
CA ALA A 209 25.10 8.78 -5.72
C ALA A 209 24.11 8.55 -4.57
N GLU A 210 22.90 8.06 -4.85
CA GLU A 210 21.93 7.75 -3.79
C GLU A 210 22.35 6.55 -2.94
N LEU A 211 22.95 5.51 -3.54
CA LEU A 211 23.50 4.38 -2.78
C LEU A 211 24.63 4.85 -1.86
N GLN A 212 25.48 5.77 -2.31
CA GLN A 212 26.53 6.38 -1.47
C GLN A 212 25.93 7.15 -0.29
N LYS A 213 24.89 7.97 -0.54
CA LYS A 213 24.19 8.71 0.54
C LYS A 213 23.55 7.79 1.58
N LEU A 214 23.09 6.61 1.17
CA LEU A 214 22.51 5.62 2.07
C LEU A 214 23.55 4.88 2.92
N GLY A 215 24.84 5.00 2.61
CA GLY A 215 25.92 4.36 3.37
C GLY A 215 26.28 2.95 2.88
N PHE A 216 26.03 2.62 1.62
CA PHE A 216 26.64 1.42 1.00
C PHE A 216 28.14 1.66 0.76
N ASN A 217 28.97 0.65 0.97
CA ASN A 217 30.42 0.78 0.76
C ASN A 217 30.78 0.42 -0.69
N GLU A 218 30.27 -0.70 -1.19
CA GLU A 218 30.55 -1.22 -2.54
C GLU A 218 29.47 -0.79 -3.54
N THR A 219 29.22 0.53 -3.62
CA THR A 219 28.06 1.10 -4.33
C THR A 219 28.01 0.72 -5.81
N ALA A 220 29.16 0.56 -6.47
CA ALA A 220 29.24 0.14 -7.86
C ALA A 220 28.81 -1.33 -8.06
N GLU A 221 29.13 -2.20 -7.11
CA GLU A 221 28.73 -3.61 -7.16
C GLU A 221 27.21 -3.73 -6.89
N VAL A 222 26.71 -3.04 -5.87
CA VAL A 222 25.27 -3.01 -5.55
C VAL A 222 24.47 -2.47 -6.75
N GLN A 223 24.94 -1.39 -7.37
CA GLN A 223 24.33 -0.84 -8.58
C GLN A 223 24.29 -1.86 -9.72
N GLN A 224 25.40 -2.56 -9.97
CA GLN A 224 25.48 -3.58 -11.00
C GLN A 224 24.52 -4.75 -10.73
N GLN A 225 24.39 -5.19 -9.47
CA GLN A 225 23.41 -6.20 -9.07
C GLN A 225 21.97 -5.75 -9.35
N LEU A 226 21.62 -4.52 -9.01
CA LEU A 226 20.31 -3.94 -9.31
C LEU A 226 20.05 -3.85 -10.82
N ARG A 227 21.04 -3.43 -11.60
CA ARG A 227 20.95 -3.36 -13.07
C ARG A 227 20.71 -4.73 -13.70
N VAL A 228 21.49 -5.74 -13.29
CA VAL A 228 21.33 -7.12 -13.76
C VAL A 228 19.94 -7.66 -13.39
N LEU A 229 19.48 -7.39 -12.17
CA LEU A 229 18.16 -7.80 -11.70
C LEU A 229 17.03 -7.13 -12.50
N HIS A 230 17.11 -5.83 -12.74
CA HIS A 230 16.12 -5.09 -13.51
C HIS A 230 16.06 -5.53 -14.99
N ALA A 231 17.19 -5.98 -15.55
CA ALA A 231 17.25 -6.55 -16.91
C ALA A 231 16.91 -8.06 -16.98
N SER A 232 16.77 -8.73 -15.83
CA SER A 232 16.62 -10.18 -15.75
C SER A 232 15.32 -10.70 -16.40
N ALA A 233 15.34 -11.95 -16.86
CA ALA A 233 14.12 -12.60 -17.36
C ALA A 233 13.09 -12.77 -16.23
N GLN A 234 13.54 -13.05 -15.01
CA GLN A 234 12.67 -13.21 -13.84
C GLN A 234 11.81 -11.96 -13.62
N TYR A 235 12.40 -10.76 -13.64
CA TYR A 235 11.67 -9.51 -13.48
C TYR A 235 10.76 -9.21 -14.68
N ARG A 236 11.24 -9.45 -15.91
CA ARG A 236 10.46 -9.21 -17.13
C ARG A 236 9.23 -10.11 -17.26
N HIS A 237 9.28 -11.32 -16.74
CA HIS A 237 8.16 -12.26 -16.77
C HIS A 237 7.14 -12.08 -15.63
N LEU A 238 7.36 -11.16 -14.69
CA LEU A 238 6.34 -10.81 -13.70
C LEU A 238 5.11 -10.23 -14.39
N ASP A 239 3.94 -10.67 -13.95
CA ASP A 239 2.66 -10.05 -14.27
C ASP A 239 2.59 -8.62 -13.71
N THR A 240 1.59 -7.84 -14.12
CA THR A 240 1.46 -6.43 -13.71
C THR A 240 1.48 -6.27 -12.18
N ARG A 241 0.77 -7.15 -11.46
CA ARG A 241 0.71 -7.13 -9.98
C ARG A 241 2.02 -7.56 -9.34
N GLY A 242 2.65 -8.63 -9.81
CA GLY A 242 3.95 -9.09 -9.33
C GLY A 242 5.02 -8.02 -9.53
N ARG A 243 5.04 -7.35 -10.69
CA ARG A 243 5.97 -6.26 -10.99
C ARG A 243 5.76 -5.05 -10.08
N GLN A 244 4.51 -4.65 -9.85
CA GLN A 244 4.19 -3.55 -8.92
C GLN A 244 4.66 -3.87 -7.50
N ARG A 245 4.38 -5.08 -7.00
CA ARG A 245 4.84 -5.54 -5.68
C ARG A 245 6.37 -5.59 -5.59
N PHE A 246 7.05 -6.05 -6.63
CA PHE A 246 8.51 -6.06 -6.70
C PHE A 246 9.10 -4.65 -6.66
N ASN A 247 8.54 -3.74 -7.44
CA ASN A 247 8.97 -2.34 -7.52
C ASN A 247 8.80 -1.60 -6.20
N ASN A 248 7.83 -1.99 -5.38
CA ASN A 248 7.63 -1.44 -4.05
C ASN A 248 8.61 -2.04 -3.03
N LEU A 249 9.03 -3.29 -3.23
CA LEU A 249 9.86 -4.03 -2.28
C LEU A 249 11.34 -3.66 -2.37
N ILE A 250 11.86 -3.40 -3.58
CA ILE A 250 13.29 -3.06 -3.76
C ILE A 250 13.72 -1.82 -2.97
N PRO A 251 13.01 -0.67 -3.03
CA PRO A 251 13.37 0.50 -2.21
C PRO A 251 13.33 0.22 -0.70
N GLN A 252 12.38 -0.61 -0.24
CA GLN A 252 12.29 -1.00 1.17
C GLN A 252 13.48 -1.90 1.57
N ALA A 253 13.86 -2.85 0.73
CA ALA A 253 15.02 -3.71 0.95
C ALA A 253 16.32 -2.91 1.00
N LEU A 254 16.50 -1.92 0.13
CA LEU A 254 17.66 -1.03 0.13
C LEU A 254 17.76 -0.22 1.44
N ARG A 255 16.67 0.40 1.87
CA ARG A 255 16.62 1.15 3.14
C ARG A 255 16.86 0.26 4.36
N LEU A 256 16.38 -0.97 4.31
CA LEU A 256 16.58 -1.93 5.39
C LEU A 256 18.04 -2.35 5.47
N ALA A 257 18.64 -2.71 4.33
CA ALA A 257 20.03 -3.14 4.25
C ALA A 257 20.99 -2.03 4.69
N ALA A 258 20.72 -0.78 4.30
CA ALA A 258 21.47 0.41 4.72
C ALA A 258 21.52 0.61 6.24
N LYS A 259 20.59 0.03 7.01
CA LYS A 259 20.57 0.10 8.48
C LYS A 259 21.32 -1.04 9.17
N GLN A 260 21.86 -2.00 8.41
CA GLN A 260 22.62 -3.13 8.95
C GLN A 260 24.12 -2.82 8.92
N GLU A 261 24.90 -3.49 9.79
CA GLU A 261 26.35 -3.31 9.85
C GLU A 261 27.05 -3.70 8.54
N ASP A 262 26.65 -4.81 7.92
CA ASP A 262 27.16 -5.30 6.62
C ASP A 262 26.13 -5.05 5.51
N CYS A 263 25.90 -3.77 5.20
CA CYS A 263 24.84 -3.32 4.30
C CYS A 263 24.93 -3.95 2.90
N ASP A 264 26.14 -4.04 2.32
CA ASP A 264 26.40 -4.59 0.99
C ASP A 264 26.11 -6.09 0.93
N ALA A 265 26.55 -6.87 1.91
CA ALA A 265 26.24 -8.31 1.94
C ALA A 265 24.76 -8.57 2.22
N VAL A 266 24.12 -7.76 3.06
CA VAL A 266 22.69 -7.88 3.35
C VAL A 266 21.85 -7.65 2.10
N ILE A 267 22.10 -6.58 1.34
CA ILE A 267 21.32 -6.33 0.12
C ILE A 267 21.55 -7.44 -0.90
N ALA A 268 22.78 -7.90 -1.10
CA ALA A 268 23.07 -9.00 -2.02
C ALA A 268 22.30 -10.28 -1.65
N ARG A 269 22.26 -10.62 -0.35
CA ARG A 269 21.50 -11.78 0.17
C ARG A 269 19.99 -11.59 -0.01
N LEU A 270 19.45 -10.40 0.28
CA LEU A 270 18.04 -10.08 0.07
C LEU A 270 17.64 -10.19 -1.40
N LEU A 271 18.42 -9.58 -2.32
CA LEU A 271 18.13 -9.64 -3.76
C LEU A 271 18.11 -11.08 -4.27
N ASN A 272 19.04 -11.93 -3.82
CA ASN A 272 19.05 -13.36 -4.17
C ASN A 272 17.77 -14.08 -3.72
N ILE A 273 17.27 -13.79 -2.51
CA ILE A 273 16.01 -14.36 -2.01
C ILE A 273 14.84 -13.84 -2.86
N LEU A 274 14.78 -12.54 -3.14
CA LEU A 274 13.72 -11.94 -3.95
C LEU A 274 13.65 -12.51 -5.37
N VAL A 275 14.81 -12.80 -5.98
CA VAL A 275 14.89 -13.50 -7.27
C VAL A 275 14.34 -14.92 -7.16
N ALA A 276 14.73 -15.65 -6.13
CA ALA A 276 14.33 -17.04 -5.94
C ALA A 276 12.82 -17.19 -5.75
N VAL A 277 12.19 -16.25 -5.05
CA VAL A 277 10.73 -16.25 -4.85
C VAL A 277 9.95 -15.59 -5.99
N GLY A 278 10.62 -15.08 -7.02
CA GLY A 278 10.05 -14.22 -8.06
C GLY A 278 8.84 -14.78 -8.82
N ARG A 279 8.72 -16.10 -8.96
CA ARG A 279 7.56 -16.72 -9.61
C ARG A 279 6.30 -16.74 -8.73
N ARG A 280 6.42 -16.41 -7.44
CA ARG A 280 5.39 -16.55 -6.41
C ARG A 280 5.12 -15.18 -5.81
N SER A 281 4.35 -14.36 -6.52
CA SER A 281 4.04 -12.96 -6.15
C SER A 281 3.33 -12.81 -4.79
N ALA A 282 2.86 -13.91 -4.19
CA ALA A 282 2.36 -13.97 -2.82
C ALA A 282 3.44 -13.61 -1.78
N TYR A 283 4.69 -14.08 -1.94
CA TYR A 283 5.77 -13.71 -1.02
C TYR A 283 6.12 -12.23 -1.09
N PHE A 284 6.03 -11.61 -2.27
CA PHE A 284 6.20 -10.16 -2.39
C PHE A 284 5.06 -9.41 -1.69
N ALA A 285 3.84 -9.94 -1.72
CA ALA A 285 2.72 -9.37 -0.96
C ALA A 285 3.01 -9.44 0.53
N LEU A 286 3.37 -10.64 1.02
CA LEU A 286 3.71 -10.88 2.43
C LEU A 286 4.74 -9.88 2.94
N LEU A 287 5.86 -9.71 2.21
CA LEU A 287 6.94 -8.81 2.63
C LEU A 287 6.56 -7.32 2.55
N ASN A 288 5.76 -6.91 1.57
CA ASN A 288 5.27 -5.53 1.48
C ASN A 288 4.23 -5.21 2.55
N GLU A 289 3.38 -6.18 2.90
CA GLU A 289 2.29 -6.01 3.87
C GLU A 289 2.76 -6.17 5.32
N ASN A 290 3.90 -6.84 5.53
CA ASN A 290 4.45 -7.10 6.86
C ASN A 290 5.90 -6.58 6.98
N PRO A 291 6.10 -5.28 7.25
CA PRO A 291 7.43 -4.68 7.40
C PRO A 291 8.29 -5.34 8.48
N GLN A 292 7.66 -5.88 9.53
CA GLN A 292 8.36 -6.62 10.58
C GLN A 292 8.97 -7.93 10.05
N VAL A 293 8.30 -8.64 9.15
CA VAL A 293 8.82 -9.86 8.52
C VAL A 293 10.00 -9.52 7.63
N LEU A 294 9.89 -8.44 6.84
CA LEU A 294 11.00 -7.93 6.04
C LEU A 294 12.20 -7.54 6.93
N ALA A 295 11.95 -6.89 8.07
CA ALA A 295 13.00 -6.52 9.02
C ALA A 295 13.70 -7.75 9.64
N ARG A 296 12.94 -8.77 10.06
CA ARG A 296 13.49 -10.05 10.55
C ARG A 296 14.31 -10.76 9.48
N LEU A 297 13.83 -10.76 8.23
CA LEU A 297 14.57 -11.30 7.09
C LEU A 297 15.89 -10.56 6.87
N GLY A 298 15.89 -9.22 6.96
CA GLY A 298 17.11 -8.41 6.87
C GLY A 298 18.10 -8.71 7.99
N GLY A 299 17.63 -8.82 9.23
CA GLY A 299 18.48 -9.20 10.38
C GLY A 299 19.07 -10.61 10.23
N LEU A 300 18.27 -11.57 9.75
CA LEU A 300 18.73 -12.92 9.44
C LEU A 300 19.78 -12.90 8.32
N CYS A 301 19.55 -12.12 7.25
CA CYS A 301 20.52 -11.92 6.19
C CYS A 301 21.81 -11.29 6.71
N GLY A 302 21.78 -10.39 7.70
CA GLY A 302 22.99 -9.81 8.30
C GLY A 302 23.78 -10.84 9.11
N LYS A 303 23.08 -11.63 9.93
CA LYS A 303 23.70 -12.55 10.88
C LYS A 303 24.18 -13.87 10.28
N SER A 304 23.55 -14.41 9.23
CA SER A 304 23.90 -15.74 8.71
C SER A 304 23.77 -15.87 7.18
N PRO A 305 24.91 -15.99 6.45
CA PRO A 305 24.87 -16.30 5.02
C PRO A 305 24.37 -17.72 4.72
N TRP A 306 24.41 -18.63 5.69
CA TRP A 306 23.86 -19.97 5.54
C TRP A 306 22.33 -19.95 5.57
N LEU A 307 21.72 -19.26 6.55
CA LEU A 307 20.26 -19.15 6.62
C LEU A 307 19.69 -18.38 5.42
N ALA A 308 20.34 -17.30 4.99
CA ALA A 308 19.92 -16.56 3.81
C ALA A 308 19.88 -17.46 2.55
N ARG A 309 20.92 -18.29 2.35
CA ARG A 309 20.96 -19.28 1.25
C ARG A 309 19.88 -20.34 1.39
N ARG A 310 19.60 -20.81 2.61
CA ARG A 310 18.51 -21.77 2.87
C ARG A 310 17.15 -21.20 2.49
N VAL A 311 16.84 -19.97 2.87
CA VAL A 311 15.58 -19.29 2.50
C VAL A 311 15.46 -19.12 0.99
N ALA A 312 16.55 -18.76 0.29
CA ALA A 312 16.54 -18.66 -1.17
C ALA A 312 16.27 -20.02 -1.84
N GLN A 313 16.86 -21.11 -1.33
CA GLN A 313 16.62 -22.46 -1.86
C GLN A 313 15.24 -23.01 -1.51
N GLN A 314 14.68 -22.60 -0.37
CA GLN A 314 13.42 -23.09 0.18
C GLN A 314 12.54 -21.93 0.63
N PRO A 315 11.83 -21.26 -0.30
CA PRO A 315 11.02 -20.07 -0.01
C PRO A 315 9.92 -20.26 1.05
N ILE A 316 9.49 -21.49 1.30
CA ILE A 316 8.49 -21.80 2.34
C ILE A 316 8.97 -21.41 3.74
N LEU A 317 10.29 -21.33 3.96
CA LEU A 317 10.88 -20.89 5.22
C LEU A 317 10.61 -19.40 5.52
N LEU A 318 10.14 -18.61 4.55
CA LEU A 318 9.66 -17.26 4.81
C LEU A 318 8.42 -17.24 5.71
N ASP A 319 7.60 -18.29 5.65
CA ASP A 319 6.38 -18.39 6.45
C ASP A 319 6.72 -18.51 7.95
N GLU A 320 7.85 -19.16 8.26
CA GLU A 320 8.38 -19.29 9.62
C GLU A 320 8.82 -17.94 10.22
N LEU A 321 9.11 -16.94 9.39
CA LEU A 321 9.48 -15.59 9.86
C LEU A 321 8.28 -14.71 10.22
N ILE A 322 7.05 -15.17 9.96
CA ILE A 322 5.81 -14.46 10.30
C ILE A 322 5.63 -14.42 11.82
N ASP A 323 5.90 -15.54 12.49
CA ASP A 323 5.78 -15.65 13.95
C ASP A 323 7.02 -15.06 14.66
N PRO A 324 6.90 -14.00 15.49
CA PRO A 324 8.03 -13.48 16.26
C PRO A 324 8.65 -14.50 17.21
N ARG A 325 7.87 -15.48 17.70
CA ARG A 325 8.29 -16.38 18.79
C ARG A 325 9.54 -17.19 18.45
N ILE A 326 9.79 -17.44 17.15
CA ILE A 326 11.00 -18.11 16.65
C ILE A 326 12.31 -17.39 17.06
N PHE A 327 12.24 -16.09 17.37
CA PHE A 327 13.38 -15.27 17.82
C PHE A 327 13.42 -15.06 19.34
N GLU A 328 12.44 -15.55 20.10
CA GLU A 328 12.23 -15.20 21.51
C GLU A 328 12.16 -16.43 22.43
N VAL A 329 11.62 -17.54 21.94
CA VAL A 329 11.36 -18.75 22.72
C VAL A 329 12.07 -19.95 22.08
N PRO A 330 12.84 -20.74 22.84
CA PRO A 330 13.49 -21.93 22.28
C PRO A 330 12.43 -22.98 21.96
N PRO A 331 12.43 -23.59 20.77
CA PRO A 331 11.41 -24.56 20.40
C PRO A 331 11.50 -25.82 21.27
N SER A 332 10.34 -26.34 21.67
CA SER A 332 10.25 -27.59 22.42
C SER A 332 9.96 -28.78 21.52
N ARG A 333 10.22 -30.00 22.03
CA ARG A 333 9.79 -31.23 21.36
C ARG A 333 8.27 -31.27 21.17
N GLU A 334 7.52 -30.74 22.13
CA GLU A 334 6.06 -30.67 22.09
C GLU A 334 5.58 -29.75 20.97
N ASP A 335 6.24 -28.60 20.77
CA ASP A 335 5.95 -27.69 19.65
C ASP A 335 6.19 -28.38 18.30
N PHE A 336 7.31 -29.09 18.15
CA PHE A 336 7.59 -29.86 16.93
C PHE A 336 6.57 -30.97 16.69
N ALA A 337 6.16 -31.70 17.73
CA ALA A 337 5.15 -32.73 17.61
C ALA A 337 3.78 -32.14 17.19
N ALA A 338 3.41 -30.98 17.74
CA ALA A 338 2.18 -30.27 17.39
C ALA A 338 2.20 -29.77 15.94
N ASP A 339 3.30 -29.17 15.49
CA ASP A 339 3.47 -28.73 14.09
C ASP A 339 3.40 -29.91 13.11
N LEU A 340 4.08 -31.02 13.43
CA LEU A 340 4.03 -32.24 12.62
C LEU A 340 2.60 -32.78 12.49
N LEU A 341 1.86 -32.84 13.60
CA LEU A 341 0.46 -33.28 13.61
C LEU A 341 -0.44 -32.34 12.80
N GLN A 342 -0.24 -31.03 12.92
CA GLN A 342 -0.98 -30.03 12.15
C GLN A 342 -0.73 -30.18 10.65
N ARG A 343 0.52 -30.36 10.22
CA ARG A 343 0.87 -30.53 8.79
C ARG A 343 0.29 -31.81 8.19
N PHE A 344 0.13 -32.86 8.99
CA PHE A 344 -0.49 -34.12 8.57
C PHE A 344 -2.03 -34.10 8.60
N SER A 345 -2.66 -33.18 9.35
CA SER A 345 -4.12 -33.09 9.44
C SER A 345 -4.84 -32.83 8.10
N VAL A 346 -4.10 -32.37 7.09
CA VAL A 346 -4.58 -32.06 5.73
C VAL A 346 -4.09 -33.05 4.68
N VAL A 347 -3.41 -34.13 5.09
CA VAL A 347 -2.91 -35.19 4.21
C VAL A 347 -3.87 -36.38 4.30
N ASP A 348 -4.39 -36.82 3.16
CA ASP A 348 -5.26 -38.00 3.09
C ASP A 348 -4.47 -39.27 3.43
N GLU A 349 -5.05 -40.13 4.26
CA GLU A 349 -4.41 -41.40 4.68
C GLU A 349 -4.14 -42.29 3.45
N GLY A 350 -2.88 -42.70 3.26
CA GLY A 350 -2.46 -43.61 2.19
C GLY A 350 -1.88 -42.92 0.94
N ASP A 351 -1.80 -41.58 0.92
CA ASP A 351 -1.04 -40.85 -0.10
C ASP A 351 0.43 -40.66 0.33
N LEU A 352 1.23 -41.69 0.07
CA LEU A 352 2.65 -41.74 0.46
C LEU A 352 3.47 -40.56 -0.11
N GLU A 353 3.10 -40.02 -1.27
CA GLU A 353 3.82 -38.88 -1.86
C GLU A 353 3.60 -37.61 -1.04
N ARG A 354 2.34 -37.33 -0.67
CA ARG A 354 1.99 -36.17 0.17
C ARG A 354 2.51 -36.32 1.59
N GLU A 355 2.47 -37.51 2.17
CA GLU A 355 3.05 -37.79 3.48
C GLU A 355 4.56 -37.50 3.49
N MET A 356 5.29 -37.98 2.47
CA MET A 356 6.72 -37.71 2.32
C MET A 356 7.04 -36.24 2.04
N GLU A 357 6.16 -35.51 1.34
CA GLU A 357 6.31 -34.06 1.17
C GLU A 357 6.06 -33.30 2.48
N ALA A 358 5.05 -33.68 3.26
CA ALA A 358 4.75 -33.10 4.56
C ALA A 358 5.92 -33.29 5.54
N LEU A 359 6.50 -34.49 5.60
CA LEU A 359 7.70 -34.76 6.42
C LEU A 359 8.89 -33.90 6.01
N ARG A 360 9.14 -33.77 4.70
CA ARG A 360 10.24 -32.93 4.20
C ARG A 360 10.04 -31.45 4.58
N LYS A 361 8.82 -30.93 4.46
CA LYS A 361 8.48 -29.54 4.84
C LYS A 361 8.62 -29.33 6.34
N PHE A 362 8.11 -30.26 7.15
CA PHE A 362 8.25 -30.25 8.61
C PHE A 362 9.73 -30.22 9.02
N GLN A 363 10.52 -31.18 8.52
CA GLN A 363 11.95 -31.28 8.86
C GLN A 363 12.70 -29.99 8.51
N GLN A 364 12.43 -29.41 7.32
CA GLN A 364 13.05 -28.16 6.90
C GLN A 364 12.67 -26.99 7.81
N ALA A 365 11.39 -26.85 8.16
CA ALA A 365 10.90 -25.81 9.06
C ALA A 365 11.50 -25.96 10.46
N ALA A 366 11.44 -27.16 11.06
CA ALA A 366 11.93 -27.40 12.40
C ALA A 366 13.44 -27.16 12.53
N VAL A 367 14.24 -27.63 11.56
CA VAL A 367 15.69 -27.38 11.53
C VAL A 367 15.98 -25.89 11.36
N PHE A 368 15.19 -25.18 10.55
CA PHE A 368 15.31 -23.74 10.39
C PHE A 368 15.00 -22.99 11.70
N GLN A 369 13.95 -23.37 12.42
CA GLN A 369 13.60 -22.80 13.72
C GLN A 369 14.72 -23.00 14.75
N VAL A 370 15.31 -24.19 14.83
CA VAL A 370 16.46 -24.46 15.70
C VAL A 370 17.64 -23.54 15.36
N ALA A 371 17.96 -23.41 14.07
CA ALA A 371 19.08 -22.58 13.63
C ALA A 371 18.83 -21.08 13.86
N VAL A 372 17.59 -20.60 13.73
CA VAL A 372 17.22 -19.21 14.05
C VAL A 372 17.31 -18.96 15.56
N ALA A 373 16.85 -19.89 16.39
CA ALA A 373 16.89 -19.78 17.84
C ALA A 373 18.33 -19.79 18.38
N ASP A 374 19.21 -20.62 17.82
CA ASP A 374 20.66 -20.64 18.11
C ASP A 374 21.31 -19.29 17.73
N LEU A 375 21.09 -18.84 16.48
CA LEU A 375 21.64 -17.57 16.00
C LEU A 375 21.14 -16.35 16.77
N SER A 376 19.94 -16.43 17.35
CA SER A 376 19.35 -15.36 18.15
C SER A 376 19.77 -15.42 19.63
N GLY A 377 20.53 -16.46 20.03
CA GLY A 377 21.00 -16.65 21.41
C GLY A 377 19.92 -17.16 22.37
N VAL A 378 18.76 -17.55 21.85
CA VAL A 378 17.61 -18.04 22.65
C VAL A 378 17.77 -19.52 22.98
N LEU A 379 18.32 -20.30 22.05
CA LEU A 379 18.66 -21.70 22.27
C LEU A 379 20.17 -21.81 22.52
N PRO A 380 20.60 -22.27 23.71
CA PRO A 380 22.01 -22.52 23.96
C PRO A 380 22.59 -23.56 23.00
N LEU A 381 23.81 -23.34 22.48
CA LEU A 381 24.47 -24.25 21.54
C LEU A 381 24.49 -25.72 22.02
N MET A 382 24.68 -25.94 23.32
CA MET A 382 24.68 -27.28 23.93
C MET A 382 23.32 -28.01 23.82
N LYS A 383 22.23 -27.29 23.55
CA LYS A 383 20.87 -27.82 23.36
C LYS A 383 20.48 -27.98 21.89
N VAL A 384 21.30 -27.52 20.95
CA VAL A 384 21.02 -27.65 19.51
C VAL A 384 20.94 -29.13 19.12
N SER A 385 21.91 -29.95 19.53
CA SER A 385 21.90 -31.39 19.24
C SER A 385 20.67 -32.09 19.83
N ASP A 386 20.27 -31.75 21.06
CA ASP A 386 19.05 -32.29 21.70
C ASP A 386 17.82 -32.04 20.81
N ARG A 387 17.64 -30.81 20.30
CA ARG A 387 16.52 -30.45 19.42
C ARG A 387 16.59 -31.14 18.06
N LEU A 388 17.78 -31.30 17.49
CA LEU A 388 17.95 -32.03 16.24
C LEU A 388 17.62 -33.52 16.41
N THR A 389 17.96 -34.11 17.56
CA THR A 389 17.56 -35.48 17.92
C THR A 389 16.05 -35.59 18.08
N ASP A 390 15.40 -34.64 18.76
CA ASP A 390 13.93 -34.62 18.87
C ASP A 390 13.24 -34.61 17.50
N ILE A 391 13.75 -33.81 16.55
CA ILE A 391 13.23 -33.77 15.17
C ILE A 391 13.42 -35.12 14.49
N ALA A 392 14.60 -35.73 14.62
CA ALA A 392 14.89 -37.03 14.01
C ALA A 392 13.98 -38.15 14.57
N GLU A 393 13.77 -38.19 15.88
CA GLU A 393 12.86 -39.15 16.51
C GLU A 393 11.42 -38.97 16.04
N LEU A 394 10.93 -37.73 15.93
CA LEU A 394 9.57 -37.46 15.46
C LEU A 394 9.37 -37.87 14.00
N VAL A 395 10.36 -37.66 13.14
CA VAL A 395 10.32 -38.12 11.75
C VAL A 395 10.30 -39.65 11.70
N LEU A 396 11.18 -40.32 12.46
CA LEU A 396 11.26 -41.78 12.50
C LEU A 396 10.03 -42.45 13.10
N GLN A 397 9.33 -41.80 14.03
CA GLN A 397 8.07 -42.31 14.59
C GLN A 397 6.89 -42.25 13.60
N LYS A 398 7.03 -41.46 12.52
CA LYS A 398 5.99 -41.30 11.50
C LYS A 398 6.24 -42.10 10.23
N THR A 399 7.50 -42.38 9.88
CA THR A 399 7.91 -43.30 8.81
C THR A 399 7.90 -44.74 9.30
#